data_AF-A0A963N9L4-F1
#
_entry.id   AF-A0A963N9L4-F1
#
_cell.length_a   1.000
_cell.length_b   1.000
_cell.length_c   1.000
_cell.angle_alpha   90.00
_cell.angle_beta   90.00
_cell.angle_gamma   90.00
#
_symmetry.space_group_name_H-M   'P 1'
#
loop_
_entity.id
_entity.type
_entity.pdbx_description
1 polymer ?
#
loop_
_entity_poly.entity_id
_entity_poly.type
_entity_poly.pdbx_seq_one_letter_code
_entity_poly.pdbx_strand_id
1 'polypeptide(L)'
;MYSADQMALHGEALAATHKLIPGQAPDLLLARLADNESTLVGVSELLTTAATESRRMMPAGEWLLDNFYLIEEQIRTAKRHLPKGYSRELPRLAHGPSAGRPRVYDIALEAIAHGDGRVDIDSLSGFVAAYQAVSPMKLGELWAIPIMLRLAVIENLRRVG
;
A
#
# COMPACT_ATOMS: atom_id res chain seq x y z
N MET A 1 11.93 -13.34 4.82
CA MET A 1 10.76 -13.27 5.73
C MET A 1 11.25 -12.97 7.13
N TYR A 2 10.56 -12.09 7.86
CA TYR A 2 10.94 -11.70 9.22
C TYR A 2 10.05 -12.38 10.27
N SER A 3 10.64 -12.73 11.43
CA SER A 3 9.88 -13.01 12.66
C SER A 3 9.27 -11.73 13.23
N ALA A 4 8.38 -11.84 14.22
CA ALA A 4 7.81 -10.68 14.91
C ALA A 4 8.90 -9.76 15.51
N ASP A 5 9.94 -10.34 16.10
CA ASP A 5 11.07 -9.57 16.66
C ASP A 5 11.90 -8.89 15.57
N GLN A 6 12.15 -9.59 14.46
CA GLN A 6 12.86 -9.00 13.31
C GLN A 6 12.05 -7.87 12.67
N MET A 7 10.72 -8.02 12.64
CA MET A 7 9.82 -6.97 12.18
C MET A 7 9.88 -5.76 13.12
N ALA A 8 9.82 -5.94 14.44
CA ALA A 8 9.94 -4.85 15.40
C ALA A 8 11.27 -4.08 15.24
N LEU A 9 12.40 -4.80 15.14
CA LEU A 9 13.72 -4.20 14.88
C LEU A 9 13.76 -3.44 13.56
N HIS A 10 13.11 -3.96 12.52
CA HIS A 10 12.94 -3.25 11.25
C HIS A 10 12.14 -1.96 11.41
N GLY A 11 11.09 -1.97 12.23
CA GLY A 11 10.28 -0.79 12.55
C GLY A 11 11.10 0.32 13.19
N GLU A 12 11.95 -0.01 14.16
CA GLU A 12 12.86 0.95 14.80
C GLU A 12 13.87 1.53 13.81
N ALA A 13 14.50 0.65 13.01
CA ALA A 13 15.47 1.06 12.01
C ALA A 13 14.85 1.97 10.94
N LEU A 14 13.66 1.60 10.45
CA LEU A 14 12.90 2.39 9.48
C LEU A 14 12.54 3.77 10.07
N ALA A 15 12.10 3.80 11.33
CA ALA A 15 11.76 5.05 12.02
C ALA A 15 12.95 6.00 12.13
N ALA A 16 14.15 5.48 12.38
CA ALA A 16 15.36 6.30 12.46
C ALA A 16 15.74 6.96 11.12
N THR A 17 15.43 6.31 10.00
CA THR A 17 15.75 6.81 8.65
C THR A 17 14.72 7.79 8.10
N HIS A 18 13.45 7.68 8.52
CA HIS A 18 12.39 8.55 8.05
C HIS A 18 12.61 10.02 8.44
N LYS A 19 12.75 10.87 7.42
CA LYS A 19 12.75 12.34 7.55
C LYS A 19 11.50 12.90 6.91
N LEU A 20 10.81 13.80 7.60
CA LEU A 20 9.55 14.38 7.15
C LEU A 20 9.77 15.70 6.41
N ILE A 21 8.98 15.95 5.38
CA ILE A 21 8.92 17.25 4.71
C ILE A 21 8.24 18.26 5.65
N PRO A 22 8.82 19.46 5.84
CA PRO A 22 8.14 20.53 6.55
C PRO A 22 7.01 21.13 5.69
N GLY A 23 5.82 21.28 6.26
CA GLY A 23 4.67 21.93 5.61
C GLY A 23 3.75 21.00 4.81
N GLN A 24 2.85 21.59 4.01
CA GLN A 24 1.91 20.85 3.17
C GLN A 24 2.54 20.54 1.81
N ALA A 25 2.51 19.27 1.40
CA ALA A 25 2.97 18.84 0.08
C ALA A 25 1.79 18.38 -0.81
N PRO A 26 1.94 18.43 -2.15
CA PRO A 26 0.92 17.97 -3.07
C PRO A 26 0.62 16.48 -2.89
N ASP A 27 -0.64 16.10 -3.17
CA ASP A 27 -1.09 14.73 -3.00
C ASP A 27 -0.71 13.85 -4.21
N LEU A 28 0.44 13.17 -4.07
CA LEU A 28 0.92 12.19 -5.06
C LEU A 28 0.27 10.81 -4.92
N LEU A 29 -0.34 10.50 -3.78
CA LEU A 29 -0.84 9.15 -3.50
C LEU A 29 -2.16 8.89 -4.21
N LEU A 30 -3.08 9.87 -4.20
CA LEU A 30 -4.35 9.73 -4.92
C LEU A 30 -4.17 9.70 -6.44
N ALA A 31 -3.20 10.44 -6.98
CA ALA A 31 -2.82 10.36 -8.38
C ALA A 31 -2.31 8.95 -8.72
N ARG A 32 -1.38 8.42 -7.90
CA ARG A 32 -0.86 7.06 -8.07
C ARG A 32 -1.96 5.98 -7.98
N LEU A 33 -2.92 6.17 -7.09
CA LEU A 33 -4.09 5.31 -6.93
C LEU A 33 -4.94 5.28 -8.20
N ALA A 34 -5.17 6.44 -8.84
CA ALA A 34 -5.89 6.53 -10.10
C ALA A 34 -5.11 5.86 -11.25
N ASP A 35 -3.79 6.03 -11.29
CA ASP A 35 -2.94 5.36 -12.29
C ASP A 35 -2.98 3.82 -12.12
N ASN A 36 -2.96 3.35 -10.87
CA ASN A 36 -3.04 1.92 -10.56
C ASN A 36 -4.40 1.34 -10.97
N GLU A 37 -5.49 2.04 -10.67
CA GLU A 37 -6.83 1.65 -11.13
C GLU A 37 -6.90 1.58 -12.65
N SER A 38 -6.42 2.61 -13.37
CA SER A 38 -6.40 2.62 -14.83
C SER A 38 -5.57 1.47 -15.42
N THR A 39 -4.42 1.15 -14.80
CA THR A 39 -3.58 0.03 -15.24
C THR A 39 -4.30 -1.31 -15.04
N LEU A 40 -4.92 -1.50 -13.88
CA LEU A 40 -5.66 -2.73 -13.54
C LEU A 40 -6.87 -2.94 -14.44
N VAL A 41 -7.63 -1.87 -14.73
CA VAL A 41 -8.73 -1.90 -15.71
C VAL A 41 -8.20 -2.33 -17.09
N GLY A 42 -7.11 -1.73 -17.57
CA GLY A 42 -6.51 -2.10 -18.85
C GLY A 42 -6.05 -3.57 -18.91
N VAL A 43 -5.47 -4.11 -17.83
CA VAL A 43 -5.12 -5.53 -17.74
C VAL A 43 -6.35 -6.42 -17.78
N SER A 44 -7.42 -6.04 -17.07
CA SER A 44 -8.69 -6.77 -17.06
C SER A 44 -9.36 -6.80 -18.45
N GLU A 45 -9.36 -5.69 -19.17
CA GLU A 45 -9.87 -5.58 -20.54
C GLU A 45 -9.08 -6.46 -21.52
N LEU A 46 -7.75 -6.47 -21.41
CA LEU A 46 -6.87 -7.32 -22.22
C LEU A 46 -7.12 -8.81 -21.96
N LEU A 47 -7.23 -9.20 -20.69
CA LEU A 47 -7.54 -10.59 -20.30
C LEU A 47 -8.94 -11.01 -20.76
N THR A 48 -9.95 -10.13 -20.64
CA THR A 48 -11.31 -10.38 -21.14
C THR A 48 -11.34 -10.61 -22.66
N THR A 49 -10.53 -9.84 -23.39
CA THR A 49 -10.40 -9.98 -24.84
C THR A 49 -9.70 -11.31 -25.20
N ALA A 50 -8.63 -11.66 -24.49
CA ALA A 50 -7.95 -12.95 -24.69
C ALA A 50 -8.85 -14.16 -24.37
N ALA A 51 -9.71 -14.04 -23.35
CA ALA A 51 -10.69 -15.04 -22.96
C ALA A 51 -11.75 -15.26 -24.05
N THR A 52 -12.31 -14.19 -24.59
CA THR A 52 -13.32 -14.25 -25.66
C THR A 52 -12.75 -14.80 -26.97
N GLU A 53 -11.46 -14.60 -27.23
CA GLU A 53 -10.73 -15.18 -28.36
C GLU A 53 -10.27 -16.63 -28.14
N SER A 54 -10.67 -17.29 -27.03
CA SER A 54 -10.25 -18.66 -26.67
C SER A 54 -8.73 -18.88 -26.68
N ARG A 55 -7.94 -17.83 -26.43
CA ARG A 55 -6.50 -17.99 -26.25
C ARG A 55 -6.27 -18.66 -24.91
N ARG A 56 -5.25 -19.53 -24.83
CA ARG A 56 -4.82 -20.12 -23.55
C ARG A 56 -4.43 -19.00 -22.59
N MET A 57 -5.25 -18.79 -21.57
CA MET A 57 -4.90 -17.92 -20.47
C MET A 57 -4.05 -18.69 -19.47
N MET A 58 -3.13 -17.98 -18.81
CA MET A 58 -2.41 -18.56 -17.68
C MET A 58 -3.35 -18.58 -16.46
N PRO A 59 -3.24 -19.58 -15.56
CA PRO A 59 -4.13 -19.70 -14.40
C PRO A 59 -4.19 -18.44 -13.51
N ALA A 60 -3.10 -17.66 -13.45
CA ALA A 60 -3.07 -16.39 -12.73
C ALA A 60 -3.94 -15.30 -13.38
N GLY A 61 -4.08 -15.30 -14.72
CA GLY A 61 -4.92 -14.35 -15.45
C GLY A 61 -6.42 -14.63 -15.30
N GLU A 62 -6.81 -15.91 -15.30
CA GLU A 62 -8.18 -16.33 -15.00
C GLU A 62 -8.58 -15.97 -13.57
N TRP A 63 -7.72 -16.28 -12.59
CA TRP A 63 -7.97 -15.91 -11.20
C TRP A 63 -8.11 -14.40 -11.03
N LEU A 64 -7.26 -13.60 -11.69
CA LEU A 64 -7.34 -12.14 -11.60
C LEU A 64 -8.67 -11.61 -12.16
N LEU A 65 -9.14 -12.14 -13.29
CA LEU A 65 -10.44 -11.81 -13.87
C LEU A 65 -11.59 -12.12 -12.92
N ASP A 66 -11.60 -13.34 -12.36
CA ASP A 66 -12.64 -13.79 -11.43
C ASP A 66 -12.69 -12.96 -10.15
N ASN A 67 -11.55 -12.37 -9.74
CA ASN A 67 -11.42 -11.59 -8.51
C ASN A 67 -11.34 -10.08 -8.75
N PHE A 68 -11.43 -9.61 -9.99
CA PHE A 68 -11.21 -8.20 -10.34
C PHE A 68 -12.17 -7.25 -9.62
N TYR A 69 -13.43 -7.67 -9.46
CA TYR A 69 -14.47 -6.89 -8.76
C TYR A 69 -14.11 -6.62 -7.28
N LEU A 70 -13.39 -7.54 -6.62
CA LEU A 70 -12.93 -7.34 -5.23
C LEU A 70 -11.87 -6.24 -5.17
N ILE A 71 -10.97 -6.22 -6.15
CA ILE A 71 -9.90 -5.21 -6.25
C ILE A 71 -10.52 -3.83 -6.51
N GLU A 72 -11.48 -3.72 -7.45
CA GLU A 72 -12.21 -2.48 -7.67
C GLU A 72 -12.91 -1.98 -6.40
N GLU A 73 -13.57 -2.87 -5.67
CA GLU A 73 -14.26 -2.49 -4.43
C GLU A 73 -13.27 -2.03 -3.35
N GLN A 74 -12.08 -2.65 -3.25
CA GLN A 74 -11.02 -2.18 -2.37
C GLN A 74 -10.51 -0.78 -2.78
N ILE A 75 -10.38 -0.49 -4.08
CA ILE A 75 -9.98 0.84 -4.59
C ILE A 75 -11.06 1.89 -4.33
N ARG A 76 -12.34 1.58 -4.53
CA ARG A 76 -13.43 2.52 -4.23
C ARG A 76 -13.53 2.80 -2.73
N THR A 77 -13.47 1.76 -1.92
CA THR A 77 -13.41 1.88 -0.45
C THR A 77 -12.19 2.70 -0.03
N ALA A 78 -11.04 2.52 -0.68
CA ALA A 78 -9.85 3.33 -0.47
C ALA A 78 -10.09 4.82 -0.65
N LYS A 79 -10.59 5.21 -1.81
CA LYS A 79 -10.84 6.61 -2.16
C LYS A 79 -11.88 7.24 -1.22
N ARG A 80 -12.89 6.48 -0.77
CA ARG A 80 -13.91 6.94 0.17
C ARG A 80 -13.32 7.22 1.57
N HIS A 81 -12.46 6.34 2.06
CA HIS A 81 -11.85 6.49 3.39
C HIS A 81 -10.57 7.36 3.39
N LEU A 82 -10.05 7.71 2.22
CA LEU A 82 -8.90 8.60 2.03
C LEU A 82 -9.28 9.84 1.20
N PRO A 83 -10.14 10.75 1.71
CA PRO A 83 -10.48 11.97 0.98
C PRO A 83 -9.26 12.86 0.78
N LYS A 84 -9.25 13.67 -0.29
CA LYS A 84 -8.14 14.58 -0.65
C LYS A 84 -7.64 15.45 0.51
N GLY A 85 -8.55 15.97 1.34
CA GLY A 85 -8.19 16.77 2.51
C GLY A 85 -7.36 15.97 3.52
N TYR A 86 -7.85 14.79 3.89
CA TYR A 86 -7.16 13.89 4.83
C TYR A 86 -5.80 13.43 4.32
N SER A 87 -5.69 13.05 3.04
CA SER A 87 -4.41 12.66 2.42
C SER A 87 -3.36 13.79 2.43
N ARG A 88 -3.79 15.05 2.31
CA ARG A 88 -2.89 16.23 2.37
C ARG A 88 -2.36 16.51 3.77
N GLU A 89 -3.08 16.11 4.81
CA GLU A 89 -2.68 16.31 6.21
C GLU A 89 -1.69 15.27 6.72
N LEU A 90 -1.54 14.15 6.01
CA LEU A 90 -0.60 13.09 6.37
C LEU A 90 0.86 13.56 6.21
N PRO A 91 1.73 13.34 7.22
CA PRO A 91 3.16 13.60 7.11
C PRO A 91 3.81 12.82 5.97
N ARG A 92 4.67 13.49 5.20
CA ARG A 92 5.29 12.94 3.99
C ARG A 92 6.80 12.80 4.15
N LEU A 93 7.37 11.77 3.51
CA LEU A 93 8.81 11.52 3.54
C LEU A 93 9.56 12.49 2.63
N ALA A 94 10.68 13.02 3.12
CA ALA A 94 11.55 13.93 2.38
C ALA A 94 12.46 13.21 1.38
N HIS A 95 12.84 11.98 1.68
CA HIS A 95 13.84 11.21 0.93
C HIS A 95 13.44 9.74 0.81
N GLY A 96 14.21 9.00 0.00
CA GLY A 96 14.03 7.56 -0.19
C GLY A 96 13.03 7.20 -1.29
N PRO A 97 12.76 5.89 -1.48
CA PRO A 97 11.88 5.39 -2.54
C PRO A 97 10.44 5.94 -2.48
N SER A 98 9.99 6.29 -1.28
CA SER A 98 8.67 6.88 -1.02
C SER A 98 8.70 8.39 -0.79
N ALA A 99 9.74 9.09 -1.26
CA ALA A 99 9.81 10.54 -1.17
C ALA A 99 8.55 11.22 -1.75
N GLY A 100 8.02 12.22 -1.03
CA GLY A 100 6.78 12.92 -1.37
C GLY A 100 5.49 12.14 -1.06
N ARG A 101 5.57 10.86 -0.67
CA ARG A 101 4.41 10.05 -0.27
C ARG A 101 4.22 10.10 1.25
N PRO A 102 2.99 9.83 1.75
CA PRO A 102 2.75 9.71 3.17
C PRO A 102 3.66 8.67 3.80
N ARG A 103 4.27 8.98 4.94
CA ARG A 103 5.11 8.05 5.69
C ARG A 103 4.41 6.73 5.99
N VAL A 104 3.14 6.80 6.38
CA VAL A 104 2.30 5.63 6.65
C VAL A 104 2.14 4.69 5.44
N TYR A 105 2.26 5.22 4.21
CA TYR A 105 2.24 4.38 3.00
C TYR A 105 3.52 3.55 2.88
N ASP A 106 4.67 4.14 3.19
CA ASP A 106 5.96 3.43 3.18
C ASP A 106 6.01 2.34 4.28
N ILE A 107 5.54 2.67 5.48
CA ILE A 107 5.36 1.72 6.59
C ILE A 107 4.52 0.51 6.14
N ALA A 108 3.43 0.73 5.39
CA ALA A 108 2.59 -0.35 4.89
C ALA A 108 3.28 -1.20 3.80
N LEU A 109 4.06 -0.57 2.91
CA LEU A 109 4.85 -1.29 1.90
C LEU A 109 5.89 -2.19 2.55
N GLU A 110 6.64 -1.67 3.52
CA GLU A 110 7.67 -2.41 4.25
C GLU A 110 7.06 -3.59 5.03
N ALA A 111 5.92 -3.37 5.69
CA ALA A 111 5.21 -4.43 6.39
C ALA A 111 4.78 -5.59 5.45
N ILE A 112 4.36 -5.30 4.22
CA ILE A 112 3.94 -6.32 3.25
C ILE A 112 5.15 -6.94 2.53
N ALA A 113 6.22 -6.18 2.28
CA ALA A 113 7.43 -6.71 1.66
C ALA A 113 8.12 -7.76 2.54
N HIS A 114 8.03 -7.58 3.86
CA HIS A 114 8.65 -8.48 4.84
C HIS A 114 7.66 -9.47 5.50
N GLY A 115 6.36 -9.23 5.37
CA GLY A 115 5.27 -10.13 5.74
C GLY A 115 4.93 -11.09 4.60
N ASP A 116 4.72 -12.37 4.90
CA ASP A 116 4.59 -13.47 3.94
C ASP A 116 3.24 -13.51 3.19
N GLY A 117 2.72 -12.35 2.76
CA GLY A 117 1.34 -12.15 2.30
C GLY A 117 0.26 -12.35 3.38
N ARG A 118 0.63 -12.97 4.50
CA ARG A 118 -0.12 -13.10 5.74
C ARG A 118 0.30 -11.97 6.66
N VAL A 119 -0.39 -10.85 6.57
CA VAL A 119 -0.27 -9.77 7.55
C VAL A 119 -0.86 -10.30 8.86
N ASP A 120 -0.01 -10.85 9.72
CA ASP A 120 -0.36 -11.16 11.09
C ASP A 120 -0.56 -9.84 11.87
N ILE A 121 -1.71 -9.73 12.54
CA ILE A 121 -2.11 -8.52 13.26
C ILE A 121 -1.14 -8.25 14.40
N ASP A 122 -0.61 -9.29 15.05
CA ASP A 122 0.32 -9.14 16.17
C ASP A 122 1.69 -8.64 15.69
N SER A 123 2.22 -9.22 14.61
CA SER A 123 3.45 -8.74 13.96
C SER A 123 3.31 -7.31 13.44
N LEU A 124 2.17 -6.93 12.84
CA LEU A 124 1.93 -5.56 12.38
C LEU A 124 1.83 -4.58 13.55
N SER A 125 1.13 -4.97 14.62
CA SER A 125 1.00 -4.15 15.81
C SER A 125 2.36 -3.94 16.50
N GLY A 126 3.17 -5.00 16.59
CA GLY A 126 4.55 -4.92 17.09
C GLY A 126 5.43 -4.00 16.25
N PHE A 127 5.36 -4.12 14.92
CA PHE A 127 6.07 -3.23 13.99
C PHE A 127 5.71 -1.75 14.20
N VAL A 128 4.42 -1.45 14.25
CA VAL A 128 3.92 -0.07 14.40
C VAL A 128 4.26 0.48 15.79
N ALA A 129 4.21 -0.35 16.83
CA ALA A 129 4.61 0.05 18.18
C ALA A 129 6.10 0.37 18.25
N ALA A 130 6.95 -0.48 17.69
CA ALA A 130 8.41 -0.29 17.63
C ALA A 130 8.77 0.96 16.81
N TYR A 131 8.09 1.19 15.69
CA TYR A 131 8.22 2.40 14.89
C TYR A 131 7.89 3.67 15.71
N GLN A 132 6.76 3.66 16.43
CA GLN A 132 6.30 4.79 17.23
C GLN A 132 7.20 5.11 18.43
N ALA A 133 7.93 4.11 18.96
CA ALA A 133 8.88 4.31 20.04
C ALA A 133 10.03 5.26 19.64
N VAL A 134 10.38 5.28 18.35
CA VAL A 134 11.43 6.14 17.79
C VAL A 134 10.83 7.41 17.17
N SER A 135 9.73 7.30 16.43
CA SER A 135 9.10 8.42 15.75
C SER A 135 7.58 8.40 15.93
N PRO A 136 7.03 9.20 16.87
CA PRO A 136 5.61 9.22 17.14
C PRO A 136 4.77 9.47 15.87
N MET A 137 3.69 8.71 15.76
CA MET A 137 2.74 8.84 14.66
C MET A 137 1.55 9.68 15.11
N LYS A 138 1.05 10.54 14.21
CA LYS A 138 -0.20 11.25 14.46
C LYS A 138 -1.35 10.25 14.48
N LEU A 139 -2.42 10.58 15.21
CA LEU A 139 -3.65 9.79 15.18
C LEU A 139 -4.13 9.59 13.73
N GLY A 140 -4.12 10.65 12.93
CA GLY A 140 -4.45 10.58 11.51
C GLY A 140 -3.58 9.60 10.70
N GLU A 141 -2.33 9.33 11.08
CA GLU A 141 -1.54 8.29 10.41
C GLU A 141 -2.00 6.88 10.81
N LEU A 142 -2.33 6.64 12.08
CA LEU A 142 -2.78 5.33 12.55
C LEU A 142 -4.12 4.92 11.92
N TRP A 143 -5.06 5.86 11.80
CA TRP A 143 -6.31 5.64 11.08
C TRP A 143 -6.12 5.32 9.59
N ALA A 144 -5.00 5.75 9.01
CA ALA A 144 -4.67 5.49 7.61
C ALA A 144 -4.06 4.09 7.40
N ILE A 145 -3.57 3.40 8.43
CA ILE A 145 -2.87 2.11 8.29
C ILE A 145 -3.71 1.06 7.53
N PRO A 146 -5.00 0.81 7.87
CA PRO A 146 -5.79 -0.19 7.18
C PRO A 146 -5.94 0.13 5.70
N ILE A 147 -6.02 1.41 5.36
CA ILE A 147 -6.14 1.78 3.96
C ILE A 147 -4.79 1.68 3.24
N MET A 148 -3.70 2.13 3.84
CA MET A 148 -2.37 2.04 3.24
C MET A 148 -1.95 0.59 2.96
N LEU A 149 -2.31 -0.35 3.84
CA LEU A 149 -2.08 -1.78 3.59
C LEU A 149 -2.80 -2.27 2.34
N ARG A 150 -4.07 -1.92 2.13
CA ARG A 150 -4.80 -2.27 0.90
C ARG A 150 -4.10 -1.71 -0.34
N LEU A 151 -3.65 -0.45 -0.27
CA LEU A 151 -2.93 0.20 -1.37
C LEU A 151 -1.59 -0.47 -1.67
N ALA A 152 -0.86 -0.85 -0.63
CA ALA A 152 0.43 -1.49 -0.75
C ALA A 152 0.31 -2.94 -1.28
N VAL A 153 -0.75 -3.69 -0.93
CA VAL A 153 -1.06 -4.98 -1.56
C VAL A 153 -1.31 -4.80 -3.05
N ILE A 154 -2.12 -3.81 -3.44
CA ILE A 154 -2.41 -3.53 -4.86
C ILE A 154 -1.13 -3.18 -5.63
N GLU A 155 -0.26 -2.34 -5.05
CA GLU A 155 1.03 -1.99 -5.67
C GLU A 155 1.95 -3.23 -5.81
N ASN A 156 1.93 -4.15 -4.86
CA ASN A 156 2.70 -5.40 -4.93
C ASN A 156 2.15 -6.36 -6.01
N LEU A 157 0.83 -6.49 -6.16
CA LEU A 157 0.24 -7.32 -7.23
C LEU A 157 0.70 -6.85 -8.61
N ARG A 158 0.81 -5.53 -8.82
CA ARG A 158 1.34 -4.96 -10.07
C ARG A 158 2.81 -5.32 -10.32
N ARG A 159 3.65 -5.45 -9.28
CA ARG A 159 5.08 -5.78 -9.47
C ARG A 159 5.29 -7.24 -9.90
N VAL A 160 4.34 -8.11 -9.61
CA VAL A 160 4.44 -9.57 -9.83
C VAL A 160 3.76 -10.00 -11.13
N GLY A 161 2.87 -9.18 -11.71
CA GLY A 161 2.25 -9.39 -13.02
C GLY A 161 2.99 -8.70 -14.15
#